data_AF-A0AAX6I3V3-F1
#
_entry.id   AF-A0AAX6I3V3-F1
#
_cell.length_a   1.000
_cell.length_b   1.000
_cell.length_c   1.000
_cell.angle_alpha   90.00
_cell.angle_beta   90.00
_cell.angle_gamma   90.00
#
_symmetry.space_group_name_H-M   'P 1'
#
loop_
_entity.id
_entity.type
_entity.pdbx_description
1 polymer ?
#
loop_
_entity_poly.entity_id
_entity_poly.type
_entity_poly.pdbx_seq_one_letter_code
_entity_poly.pdbx_strand_id
1 'polypeptide(L)'
;MDSLSRSAGLGIELLNQSNYKMWKSCMESYLVGEELWAVVGGKDKDKPEDNVANAEALKKWITTNAKAEFVLKKSIPLHCLSILSSAA
;
A
#
# COMPACT_ATOMS: atom_id res chain seq x y z
N MET A 1 -21.80 29.62 6.42
CA MET A 1 -20.41 30.10 6.34
C MET A 1 -19.73 29.79 7.66
N ASP A 2 -18.76 28.88 7.56
CA ASP A 2 -17.56 28.76 8.40
C ASP A 2 -17.74 28.49 9.90
N SER A 3 -17.69 27.21 10.26
CA SER A 3 -16.95 26.79 11.44
C SER A 3 -15.94 25.74 11.03
N LEU A 4 -14.90 26.26 10.39
CA LEU A 4 -13.66 25.59 10.09
C LEU A 4 -12.98 25.25 11.42
N SER A 5 -13.36 24.12 12.04
CA SER A 5 -12.56 23.53 13.10
C SER A 5 -11.27 23.02 12.45
N ARG A 6 -10.29 23.92 12.37
CA ARG A 6 -8.90 23.61 12.04
C ARG A 6 -8.33 22.74 13.15
N SER A 7 -8.61 21.44 13.08
CA SER A 7 -7.66 20.45 13.54
C SER A 7 -6.47 20.54 12.58
N ALA A 8 -5.37 21.13 13.05
CA ALA A 8 -4.07 21.05 12.38
C ALA A 8 -3.45 19.65 12.58
N GLY A 9 -4.22 18.59 12.33
CA GLY A 9 -3.72 17.25 12.11
C GLY A 9 -3.95 16.95 10.64
N LEU A 10 -2.89 16.58 9.91
CA LEU A 10 -2.96 16.09 8.53
C LEU A 10 -4.29 15.38 8.32
N GLY A 11 -5.20 15.97 7.53
CA GLY A 11 -6.58 15.52 7.43
C GLY A 11 -6.62 14.11 6.85
N ILE A 12 -6.51 13.11 7.71
CA ILE A 12 -6.56 11.71 7.33
C ILE A 12 -8.04 11.40 7.11
N GLU A 13 -8.56 11.75 5.93
CA GLU A 13 -9.88 11.29 5.51
C GLU A 13 -9.85 9.76 5.38
N LEU A 14 -10.84 9.10 5.99
CA LEU A 14 -11.01 7.66 5.85
C LEU A 14 -11.24 7.33 4.36
N LEU A 15 -10.61 6.26 3.87
CA LEU A 15 -10.86 5.78 2.52
C LEU A 15 -12.31 5.31 2.40
N ASN A 16 -13.02 5.86 1.44
CA ASN A 16 -14.39 5.53 1.08
C ASN A 16 -14.48 5.37 -0.44
N GLN A 17 -15.64 4.91 -0.94
CA GLN A 17 -15.79 4.64 -2.37
C GLN A 17 -15.54 5.86 -3.28
N SER A 18 -15.80 7.07 -2.78
CA SER A 18 -15.63 8.31 -3.53
C SER A 18 -14.16 8.74 -3.66
N ASN A 19 -13.35 8.58 -2.60
CA ASN A 19 -11.93 8.96 -2.61
C ASN A 19 -10.97 7.79 -2.94
N TYR A 20 -11.45 6.54 -2.92
CA TYR A 20 -10.65 5.35 -3.24
C TYR A 20 -10.03 5.41 -4.64
N LYS A 21 -10.76 5.92 -5.64
CA LYS A 21 -10.23 6.05 -7.01
C LYS A 21 -9.02 6.97 -7.06
N MET A 22 -9.08 8.10 -6.36
CA MET A 22 -7.99 9.07 -6.28
C MET A 22 -6.81 8.51 -5.52
N TRP A 23 -7.05 7.90 -4.35
CA TRP A 23 -6.02 7.21 -3.58
C TRP A 23 -5.33 6.11 -4.40
N LYS A 24 -6.11 5.28 -5.10
CA LYS A 24 -5.58 4.19 -5.95
C LYS A 24 -4.67 4.75 -7.05
N SER A 25 -5.10 5.78 -7.76
CA SER A 25 -4.29 6.42 -8.81
C SER A 25 -3.00 7.03 -8.25
N CYS A 26 -3.07 7.60 -7.04
CA CYS A 26 -1.92 8.19 -6.37
C CYS A 26 -0.92 7.11 -5.92
N MET A 27 -1.41 6.01 -5.34
CA MET A 27 -0.59 4.87 -4.94
C MET A 27 0.01 4.15 -6.14
N GLU A 28 -0.71 3.99 -7.24
CA GLU A 28 -0.18 3.42 -8.47
C GLU A 28 1.00 4.25 -8.99
N SER A 29 0.85 5.58 -9.10
CA SER A 29 1.93 6.46 -9.53
C SER A 29 3.14 6.42 -8.60
N TYR A 30 2.90 6.40 -7.28
CA TYR A 30 3.96 6.30 -6.28
C TYR A 30 4.72 4.98 -6.38
N LEU A 31 4.01 3.85 -6.45
CA LEU A 31 4.60 2.52 -6.57
C LEU A 31 5.34 2.32 -7.89
N VAL A 32 4.90 2.96 -8.98
CA VAL A 32 5.64 2.97 -10.25
C VAL A 32 6.97 3.72 -10.10
N GLY A 33 6.96 4.89 -9.45
CA GLY A 33 8.18 5.67 -9.20
C GLY A 33 9.19 4.96 -8.29
N GLU A 34 8.71 4.18 -7.32
CA GLU A 34 9.55 3.40 -6.40
C GLU A 34 9.92 2.00 -6.94
N GLU A 35 9.57 1.67 -8.18
CA GLU A 35 9.76 0.35 -8.81
C GLU A 35 9.08 -0.82 -8.05
N LEU A 36 8.08 -0.51 -7.23
CA LEU A 36 7.32 -1.46 -6.42
C LEU A 36 6.06 -1.98 -7.14
N TRP A 37 5.61 -1.31 -8.20
CA TRP A 37 4.39 -1.66 -8.91
C TRP A 37 4.39 -3.07 -9.50
N ALA A 38 5.58 -3.56 -9.90
CA ALA A 38 5.76 -4.85 -10.56
C ALA A 38 5.11 -6.02 -9.80
N VAL A 39 5.21 -6.02 -8.46
CA VAL A 39 4.68 -7.08 -7.58
C VAL A 39 3.25 -6.83 -7.08
N VAL A 40 2.69 -5.63 -7.30
CA VAL A 40 1.34 -5.27 -6.84
C VAL A 40 0.31 -5.41 -7.96
N GLY A 41 0.59 -4.76 -9.10
CA GLY A 41 -0.31 -4.70 -10.25
C GLY A 41 0.39 -4.86 -11.60
N GLY A 42 1.70 -5.09 -11.60
CA GLY A 42 2.51 -5.30 -12.79
C GLY A 42 2.68 -6.78 -13.16
N LYS A 43 3.74 -7.06 -13.92
CA LYS A 43 4.01 -8.37 -14.53
C LYS A 43 4.49 -9.43 -13.55
N ASP A 44 5.07 -9.01 -12.43
CA ASP A 44 5.68 -9.89 -11.42
C ASP A 44 4.78 -10.03 -10.19
N LYS A 45 3.45 -9.95 -10.37
CA LYS A 45 2.50 -10.01 -9.26
C LYS A 45 2.51 -11.37 -8.56
N ASP A 46 2.70 -12.43 -9.32
CA ASP A 46 2.69 -13.79 -8.79
C ASP A 46 4.06 -14.13 -8.20
N LYS A 47 4.03 -14.76 -7.01
CA LYS A 47 5.24 -15.24 -6.34
C LYS A 47 5.92 -16.29 -7.23
N PRO A 48 7.22 -16.14 -7.56
CA PRO A 48 7.97 -17.15 -8.28
C PRO A 48 7.97 -18.50 -7.54
N GLU A 49 8.08 -19.59 -8.30
CA GLU A 49 8.20 -20.92 -7.70
C GLU A 49 9.46 -21.02 -6.81
N ASP A 50 9.31 -21.74 -5.70
CA ASP A 50 10.38 -21.99 -4.75
C ASP A 50 11.26 -23.15 -5.22
N ASN A 51 12.18 -22.85 -6.13
CA ASN A 51 13.15 -23.80 -6.67
C ASN A 51 14.52 -23.14 -6.86
N VAL A 52 15.57 -23.95 -7.01
CA VAL A 52 16.96 -23.48 -7.11
C VAL A 52 17.17 -22.55 -8.32
N ALA A 53 16.48 -22.79 -9.43
CA ALA A 53 16.58 -21.96 -10.64
C ALA A 53 16.00 -20.55 -10.43
N ASN A 54 15.01 -20.41 -9.55
CA ASN A 54 14.31 -19.15 -9.28
C ASN A 54 14.73 -18.49 -7.97
N ALA A 55 15.72 -19.03 -7.24
CA ALA A 55 16.05 -18.58 -5.89
C ALA A 55 16.36 -17.07 -5.80
N GLU A 56 17.07 -16.52 -6.77
CA GLU A 56 17.38 -15.08 -6.82
C GLU A 56 16.15 -14.23 -7.14
N ALA A 57 15.35 -14.66 -8.12
CA ALA A 57 14.10 -14.00 -8.50
C ALA A 57 13.10 -14.00 -7.34
N LEU A 58 12.99 -15.13 -6.63
CA LEU A 58 12.16 -15.28 -5.44
C LEU A 58 12.64 -14.35 -4.30
N LYS A 59 13.94 -14.28 -4.04
CA LYS A 59 14.49 -13.37 -3.02
C LYS A 59 14.21 -11.90 -3.36
N LYS A 60 14.38 -11.52 -4.62
CA LYS A 60 14.08 -10.17 -5.12
C LYS A 60 12.58 -9.87 -4.99
N TRP A 61 11.73 -10.82 -5.38
CA TRP A 61 10.28 -10.70 -5.27
C TRP A 61 9.84 -10.51 -3.82
N ILE A 62 10.31 -11.35 -2.89
CA ILE A 62 9.98 -11.26 -1.45
C ILE A 62 10.35 -9.87 -0.90
N THR A 63 11.56 -9.40 -1.19
CA THR A 63 12.04 -8.10 -0.71
C THR A 63 11.21 -6.95 -1.27
N THR A 64 10.87 -7.01 -2.55
CA THR A 64 10.08 -5.97 -3.24
C THR A 64 8.63 -5.98 -2.75
N ASN A 65 8.02 -7.16 -2.61
CA ASN A 65 6.67 -7.34 -2.10
C ASN A 65 6.53 -6.85 -0.65
N ALA A 66 7.50 -7.16 0.20
CA ALA A 66 7.50 -6.68 1.59
C ALA A 66 7.54 -5.14 1.68
N LYS A 67 8.33 -4.48 0.82
CA LYS A 67 8.39 -3.01 0.75
C LYS A 67 7.08 -2.42 0.24
N ALA A 68 6.52 -2.97 -0.84
CA ALA A 68 5.25 -2.53 -1.40
C ALA A 68 4.10 -2.66 -0.39
N GLU A 69 4.04 -3.78 0.33
CA GLU A 69 3.05 -4.01 1.38
C GLU A 69 3.18 -3.01 2.54
N PHE A 70 4.42 -2.71 2.95
CA PHE A 70 4.66 -1.70 3.99
C PHE A 70 4.16 -0.31 3.57
N VAL A 71 4.48 0.13 2.35
CA VAL A 71 4.00 1.40 1.79
C VAL A 71 2.48 1.44 1.78
N LEU A 72 1.83 0.39 1.25
CA LEU A 72 0.37 0.33 1.17
C LEU A 72 -0.27 0.38 2.56
N LYS A 73 0.23 -0.38 3.53
CA LYS A 73 -0.27 -0.35 4.92
C LYS A 73 -0.10 1.02 5.58
N LYS A 74 0.99 1.73 5.29
CA LYS A 74 1.25 3.09 5.79
C LYS A 74 0.41 4.16 5.11
N SER A 75 0.01 3.93 3.86
CA SER A 75 -0.85 4.85 3.10
C SER A 75 -2.30 4.82 3.54
N ILE A 76 -2.72 3.78 4.26
CA ILE A 76 -4.06 3.67 4.83
C ILE A 76 -4.07 4.45 6.15
N PRO A 77 -5.07 5.33 6.37
CA PRO A 77 -5.34 5.97 7.65
C PRO A 77 -5.17 5.04 8.86
N LEU A 78 -4.31 5.44 9.82
CA LEU A 78 -3.96 4.67 11.03
C LEU A 78 -5.18 4.22 11.87
N HIS A 79 -6.35 4.88 11.73
CA HIS A 79 -7.58 4.52 12.43
C HIS A 79 -8.26 3.23 11.93
N CYS A 80 -7.82 2.63 10.81
CA CYS A 80 -8.24 1.27 10.42
C CYS A 80 -7.40 0.16 11.11
N LEU A 81 -6.23 0.47 11.66
CA LEU A 81 -5.35 -0.53 12.27
C LEU A 81 -5.76 -0.93 13.69
N SER A 82 -6.51 -0.07 14.40
CA SER A 82 -7.01 -0.36 15.76
C SER A 82 -8.04 -1.49 15.79
N ILE A 83 -8.81 -1.69 14.71
CA ILE A 83 -9.84 -2.75 14.62
C ILE A 83 -9.20 -4.14 14.43
N LEU A 84 -8.01 -4.22 13.83
CA LEU A 84 -7.31 -5.49 13.63
C LEU A 84 -6.56 -5.96 14.89
N SER A 85 -6.17 -5.04 15.79
CA SER A 85 -5.53 -5.39 17.06
C SER A 85 -6.52 -5.81 18.16
N SER A 86 -7.80 -5.47 18.03
CA SER A 86 -8.84 -5.82 19.02
C SER A 86 -9.52 -7.17 18.77
N ALA A 87 -9.07 -7.92 17.76
CA ALA A 87 -9.58 -9.26 17.43
C ALA A 87 -8.58 -10.38 17.74
N ALA A 88 -7.52 -10.08 18.50
CA ALA A 88 -6.52 -11.03 19.00
C ALA A 88 -6.71 -11.30 20.50
#